data_AF-A0A0M0LI49-F1
#
_entry.id   AF-A0A0M0LI49-F1
#
_cell.length_a   1.000
_cell.length_b   1.000
_cell.length_c   1.000
_cell.angle_alpha   90.00
_cell.angle_beta   90.00
_cell.angle_gamma   90.00
#
_symmetry.space_group_name_H-M   'P 1'
#
loop_
_entity.id
_entity.type
_entity.pdbx_description
1 polymer ?
#
loop_
_entity_poly.entity_id
_entity_poly.type
_entity_poly.pdbx_seq_one_letter_code
_entity_poly.pdbx_strand_id
1 'polypeptide(L)'
;MQKGGSNDSVSLKSTEHTEQATFQRGAYFKEKSKERSKIEGKNSEFKHRHGYDVATSTGLVGMEMQGAMVIFTVNLKRILKLMK
;
A
#
# COMPACT_ATOMS: atom_id res chain seq x y z
N MET A 1 -49.82 -8.67 1.93
CA MET A 1 -48.45 -8.09 1.87
C MET A 1 -47.70 -8.47 3.14
N GLN A 2 -46.89 -9.53 3.09
CA GLN A 2 -45.93 -9.83 4.15
C GLN A 2 -44.59 -9.20 3.74
N LYS A 3 -44.11 -8.21 4.49
CA LYS A 3 -42.75 -7.68 4.32
C LYS A 3 -41.80 -8.56 5.13
N GLY A 4 -41.16 -9.51 4.47
CA GLY A 4 -40.02 -10.23 5.04
C GLY A 4 -38.81 -9.30 5.04
N GLY A 5 -38.45 -8.77 6.21
CA GLY A 5 -37.15 -8.16 6.42
C GLY A 5 -36.15 -9.28 6.73
N SER A 6 -35.25 -9.59 5.81
CA SER A 6 -34.08 -10.42 6.09
C SER A 6 -33.15 -9.60 6.98
N ASN A 7 -33.15 -9.89 8.28
CA ASN A 7 -32.04 -9.52 9.15
C ASN A 7 -30.85 -10.37 8.71
N ASP A 8 -30.00 -9.83 7.84
CA ASP A 8 -28.70 -10.42 7.54
C ASP A 8 -27.84 -10.34 8.81
N SER A 9 -27.93 -11.37 9.64
CA SER A 9 -27.06 -11.55 10.80
C SER A 9 -25.64 -11.78 10.28
N VAL A 10 -24.86 -10.70 10.16
CA VAL A 10 -23.42 -10.81 9.98
C VAL A 10 -22.86 -11.43 11.24
N SER A 11 -22.58 -12.73 11.19
CA SER A 11 -21.86 -13.41 12.26
C SER A 11 -20.48 -12.77 12.38
N LEU A 12 -20.30 -11.97 13.43
CA LEU A 12 -19.00 -11.49 13.84
C LEU A 12 -18.14 -12.73 14.07
N LYS A 13 -17.17 -12.98 13.19
CA LYS A 13 -16.22 -14.09 13.30
C LYS A 13 -15.26 -13.80 14.46
N SER A 14 -15.79 -13.89 15.68
CA SER A 14 -15.21 -13.37 16.92
C SER A 14 -13.86 -14.02 17.26
N THR A 15 -13.71 -15.30 16.91
CA THR A 15 -12.47 -16.06 17.12
C THR A 15 -11.36 -15.61 16.16
N GLU A 16 -11.63 -15.50 14.86
CA GLU A 16 -10.68 -15.00 13.85
C GLU A 16 -10.16 -13.60 14.22
N HIS A 17 -11.04 -12.71 14.69
CA HIS A 17 -10.64 -11.37 15.13
C HIS A 17 -9.75 -11.39 16.38
N THR A 18 -9.96 -12.35 17.29
CA THR A 18 -9.14 -12.51 18.50
C THR A 18 -7.75 -13.05 18.17
N GLU A 19 -7.67 -14.02 17.27
CA GLU A 19 -6.39 -14.56 16.77
C GLU A 19 -5.62 -13.50 15.97
N GLN A 20 -6.30 -12.77 15.07
CA GLN A 20 -5.70 -11.69 14.32
C GLN A 20 -5.19 -10.57 15.24
N ALA A 21 -5.96 -10.18 16.26
CA ALA A 21 -5.52 -9.18 17.23
C ALA A 21 -4.28 -9.65 18.01
N THR A 22 -4.21 -10.94 18.35
CA THR A 22 -3.05 -11.53 19.03
C THR A 22 -1.83 -11.55 18.11
N PHE A 23 -1.99 -11.95 16.85
CA PHE A 23 -0.95 -11.90 15.84
C PHE A 23 -0.43 -10.47 15.60
N GLN A 24 -1.31 -9.48 15.46
CA GLN A 24 -0.94 -8.08 15.24
C GLN A 24 -0.18 -7.47 16.43
N ARG A 25 -0.41 -7.97 17.66
CA ARG A 25 0.35 -7.57 18.85
C ARG A 25 1.76 -8.17 18.88
N GLY A 26 2.00 -9.26 18.14
CA GLY A 26 3.28 -9.96 18.07
C GLY A 26 4.41 -9.10 17.52
N ALA A 27 5.64 -9.36 17.99
CA ALA A 27 6.84 -8.61 17.61
C ALA A 27 7.10 -8.68 16.10
N TYR A 28 7.00 -9.87 15.51
CA TYR A 28 7.15 -10.10 14.07
C TYR A 28 6.24 -9.19 13.23
N PHE A 29 4.94 -9.15 13.55
CA PHE A 29 3.99 -8.32 12.80
C PHE A 29 4.32 -6.83 12.94
N LYS A 30 4.63 -6.36 14.15
CA LYS A 30 5.00 -4.95 14.40
C LYS A 30 6.26 -4.55 13.64
N GLU A 31 7.25 -5.42 13.56
CA GLU A 31 8.48 -5.18 12.80
C GLU A 31 8.19 -5.08 11.31
N LYS A 32 7.45 -6.06 10.75
CA LYS A 32 7.04 -6.04 9.33
C LYS A 32 6.16 -4.85 8.98
N SER A 33 5.27 -4.45 9.89
CA SER A 33 4.44 -3.26 9.73
C SER A 33 5.31 -2.00 9.63
N LYS A 34 6.31 -1.84 10.51
CA LYS A 34 7.26 -0.71 10.45
C LYS A 34 8.09 -0.69 9.16
N GLU A 35 8.56 -1.84 8.69
CA GLU A 35 9.26 -1.96 7.40
C GLU A 35 8.37 -1.50 6.24
N ARG A 36 7.13 -2.00 6.21
CA ARG A 36 6.14 -1.67 5.19
C ARG A 36 5.80 -0.18 5.20
N SER A 37 5.61 0.45 6.36
CA SER A 37 5.30 1.89 6.43
C SER A 37 6.37 2.76 5.75
N LYS A 38 7.65 2.38 5.84
CA LYS A 38 8.73 3.09 5.13
C LYS A 38 8.62 2.95 3.61
N ILE A 39 8.17 1.80 3.13
CA ILE A 39 7.97 1.53 1.70
C ILE A 39 6.73 2.25 1.19
N GLU A 40 5.63 2.22 1.95
CA GLU A 40 4.38 2.90 1.60
C GLU A 40 4.55 4.41 1.50
N GLY A 41 5.32 5.02 2.40
CA GLY A 41 5.66 6.45 2.30
C GLY A 41 6.38 6.78 0.99
N LYS A 42 7.36 5.95 0.57
CA LYS A 42 8.06 6.14 -0.71
C LYS A 42 7.13 5.91 -1.90
N ASN A 43 6.27 4.90 -1.85
CA ASN A 43 5.32 4.61 -2.92
C ASN A 43 4.25 5.68 -3.06
N SER A 44 3.78 6.25 -1.96
CA SER A 44 2.85 7.39 -1.97
C SER A 44 3.49 8.62 -2.62
N GLU A 45 4.77 8.91 -2.32
CA GLU A 45 5.52 9.97 -3.01
C GLU A 45 5.62 9.69 -4.52
N PHE A 46 6.00 8.47 -4.92
CA PHE A 46 6.10 8.11 -6.34
C PHE A 46 4.76 8.29 -7.06
N LYS A 47 3.67 7.81 -6.46
CA LYS A 47 2.32 7.92 -7.02
C LYS A 47 1.87 9.36 -7.14
N HIS A 48 1.79 10.08 -6.03
CA HIS A 48 1.09 11.38 -6.00
C HIS A 48 1.98 12.56 -6.37
N ARG A 49 3.27 12.53 -6.00
CA ARG A 49 4.19 13.64 -6.27
C ARG A 49 4.86 13.53 -7.64
N HIS A 50 5.03 12.30 -8.14
CA HIS A 50 5.73 12.03 -9.39
C HIS A 50 4.82 11.41 -10.46
N GLY A 51 3.51 11.37 -10.22
CA GLY A 51 2.50 10.97 -11.22
C GLY A 51 2.57 9.50 -11.62
N TYR A 52 3.15 8.63 -10.78
CA TYR A 52 3.21 7.19 -11.05
C TYR A 52 1.86 6.48 -10.83
N ASP A 53 0.84 7.17 -10.30
CA ASP A 53 -0.52 6.63 -10.23
C ASP A 53 -1.26 6.65 -11.57
N VAL A 54 -0.74 7.36 -12.58
CA VAL A 54 -1.31 7.42 -13.93
C VAL A 54 -0.36 6.75 -14.93
N ALA A 55 -0.86 5.75 -15.66
CA ALA A 55 -0.07 5.11 -16.73
C ALA A 55 0.10 6.07 -17.91
N THR A 56 1.34 6.29 -18.35
CA THR A 56 1.65 7.15 -19.51
C THR A 56 1.53 6.41 -20.85
N SER A 57 1.43 5.08 -20.81
CA SER A 57 1.34 4.22 -21.98
C SER A 57 0.56 2.96 -21.66
N THR A 58 -0.05 2.35 -22.66
CA THR A 58 -0.70 1.04 -22.55
C THR A 58 0.33 -0.09 -22.65
N GLY A 59 0.10 -1.19 -21.92
CA GLY A 59 0.94 -2.38 -21.97
C GLY A 59 2.03 -2.46 -20.89
N LEU A 60 2.40 -3.69 -20.53
CA LEU A 60 3.31 -3.99 -19.41
C LEU A 60 4.68 -3.34 -19.56
N VAL A 61 5.28 -3.40 -20.76
CA VAL A 61 6.62 -2.84 -21.04
C VAL A 61 6.66 -1.34 -20.77
N GLY A 62 5.61 -0.61 -21.17
CA GLY A 62 5.51 0.83 -20.94
C GLY A 62 5.39 1.18 -19.45
N MET A 63 4.62 0.40 -18.71
CA MET A 63 4.48 0.54 -17.25
C MET A 63 5.77 0.21 -16.50
N GLU A 64 6.52 -0.80 -16.95
CA GLU A 64 7.83 -1.16 -16.42
C GLU A 64 8.85 -0.03 -16.62
N MET A 65 8.94 0.51 -17.85
CA MET A 65 9.80 1.66 -18.14
C MET A 65 9.41 2.88 -17.32
N GLN A 66 8.12 3.18 -17.21
CA GLN A 66 7.62 4.29 -16.39
C GLN A 66 8.04 4.13 -14.92
N GLY A 67 7.88 2.93 -14.36
CA GLY A 67 8.30 2.62 -13.00
C GLY A 67 9.80 2.79 -12.79
N ALA A 68 10.61 2.23 -13.69
CA ALA A 68 12.08 2.34 -13.63
C ALA A 68 12.54 3.81 -13.67
N MET A 69 11.97 4.61 -14.57
CA MET A 69 12.33 6.02 -14.72
C MET A 69 11.93 6.87 -13.52
N VAL A 70 10.76 6.63 -12.92
CA VAL A 70 10.34 7.31 -11.69
C VAL A 70 11.31 6.99 -10.54
N ILE A 71 11.62 5.71 -10.32
CA ILE A 71 12.52 5.28 -9.24
C ILE A 71 13.90 5.93 -9.42
N PHE A 72 14.45 5.86 -10.63
CA PHE A 72 15.76 6.44 -10.95
C PHE A 72 15.79 7.95 -10.70
N THR A 73 14.83 8.68 -11.28
CA THR A 73 14.79 10.16 -11.21
C THR A 73 14.60 10.66 -9.78
N VAL A 74 13.73 10.02 -8.99
CA VAL A 74 13.48 10.43 -7.61
C VAL A 74 14.70 10.17 -6.73
N ASN A 75 15.37 9.02 -6.92
CA ASN A 75 16.59 8.72 -6.18
C ASN A 75 17.73 9.69 -6.54
N LEU A 76 17.89 10.05 -7.82
CA LEU A 76 18.84 11.10 -8.22
C LEU A 76 18.55 12.43 -7.51
N LYS A 77 17.29 12.89 -7.52
CA LYS A 77 16.90 14.13 -6.84
C LYS A 77 17.23 14.12 -5.34
N ARG A 78 17.06 12.98 -4.68
CA ARG A 78 17.40 12.82 -3.25
C ARG A 78 18.91 12.92 -3.01
N ILE A 79 19.72 12.23 -3.81
CA ILE A 79 21.19 12.29 -3.71
C ILE A 79 21.67 13.73 -3.91
N LEU A 80 21.20 14.39 -4.97
CA LEU A 80 21.55 15.78 -5.26
C LEU A 80 21.14 16.75 -4.14
N LYS A 81 20.04 16.48 -3.43
CA LYS A 81 19.62 17.29 -2.28
C LYS A 81 20.53 17.10 -1.06
N LEU A 82 21.08 15.89 -0.86
CA LEU A 82 21.99 15.59 0.25
C LEU A 82 23.42 16.07 -0.01
N MET A 83 23.79 16.25 -1.27
CA MET A 83 25.10 16.81 -1.67
C MET A 83 25.17 18.33 -1.52
N LYS A 84 24.03 19.00 -1.30
CA LYS A 84 23.94 20.43 -0.98
C LYS A 84 23.86 20.61 0.53
#